data_AF-A0A6B9VXB8-F1
#
_entry.id   AF-A0A6B9VXB8-F1
#
_cell.length_a   1.000
_cell.length_b   1.000
_cell.length_c   1.000
_cell.angle_alpha   90.00
_cell.angle_beta   90.00
_cell.angle_gamma   90.00
#
_symmetry.space_group_name_H-M   'P 1'
#
loop_
_entity.id
_entity.type
_entity.pdbx_description
1 polymer ?
#
loop_
_entity_poly.entity_id
_entity_poly.type
_entity_poly.pdbx_seq_one_letter_code
_entity_poly.pdbx_strand_id
1 'polypeptide(L)'
;MYKKFIQNCSKKSYPAGTYLEKHHIIPRFLKGSDNPENIIYLSFKDHIQAHLIRYIEFKDIRDFVAYNLMCGFDDKGWQLLRKSGAYATHETLKKQKKHFWSSVFQKEMGQRSLKRPDALQIRSTAGKKRWTSNSKEQKSYKYSRPFSFYSRI
;
A
#
# COMPACT_ATOMS: atom_id res chain seq x y z
N MET A 1 -1.52 -2.43 -25.75
CA MET A 1 -0.63 -3.60 -25.96
C MET A 1 -1.24 -4.89 -25.38
N TYR A 2 -1.71 -4.84 -24.14
CA TYR A 2 -2.37 -5.90 -23.39
C TYR A 2 -3.57 -6.54 -24.10
N LYS A 3 -4.51 -5.75 -24.64
CA LYS A 3 -5.67 -6.29 -25.36
C LYS A 3 -5.27 -7.20 -26.53
N LYS A 4 -4.23 -6.80 -27.27
CA LYS A 4 -3.67 -7.61 -28.38
C LYS A 4 -3.02 -8.90 -27.84
N PHE A 5 -2.30 -8.82 -26.72
CA PHE A 5 -1.74 -10.01 -26.08
C PHE A 5 -2.83 -11.01 -25.64
N ILE A 6 -3.91 -10.54 -25.01
CA ILE A 6 -5.05 -11.38 -24.62
C ILE A 6 -5.74 -11.99 -25.84
N GLN A 7 -5.96 -11.22 -26.91
CA GLN A 7 -6.52 -11.73 -28.17
C GLN A 7 -5.63 -12.78 -28.84
N ASN A 8 -4.31 -12.67 -28.69
CA ASN A 8 -3.40 -13.70 -29.18
C ASN A 8 -3.50 -14.96 -28.30
N CYS A 9 -3.54 -14.80 -26.98
CA CYS A 9 -3.70 -15.93 -26.05
C CYS A 9 -5.03 -16.67 -26.25
N SER A 10 -6.12 -15.96 -26.55
CA SER A 10 -7.42 -16.60 -26.84
C SER A 10 -7.41 -17.44 -28.12
N LYS A 11 -6.45 -17.21 -29.01
CA LYS A 11 -6.26 -17.99 -30.24
C LYS A 11 -5.21 -19.09 -30.08
N LYS A 12 -4.46 -19.11 -28.97
CA LYS A 12 -3.47 -20.15 -28.71
C LYS A 12 -4.19 -21.44 -28.31
N SER A 13 -3.66 -22.57 -28.80
CA SER A 13 -3.97 -23.88 -28.25
C SER A 13 -2.85 -24.28 -27.30
N TYR A 14 -3.21 -24.59 -26.05
CA TYR A 14 -2.25 -25.11 -25.07
C TYR A 14 -2.16 -26.64 -25.19
N PRO A 15 -0.96 -27.23 -25.03
CA PRO A 15 -0.82 -28.69 -25.05
C PRO A 15 -1.73 -29.37 -24.03
N ALA A 16 -2.21 -30.58 -24.36
CA ALA A 16 -3.03 -31.37 -23.44
C ALA A 16 -2.28 -31.62 -22.12
N GLY A 17 -2.98 -31.47 -20.99
CA GLY A 17 -2.39 -31.60 -19.64
C GLY A 17 -1.68 -30.35 -19.13
N THR A 18 -1.65 -29.24 -19.88
CA THR A 18 -1.13 -27.96 -19.37
C THR A 18 -2.01 -27.43 -18.24
N TYR A 19 -1.40 -27.07 -17.11
CA TYR A 19 -2.09 -26.36 -16.04
C TYR A 19 -2.46 -24.94 -16.49
N LEU A 20 -3.75 -24.62 -16.42
CA LEU A 20 -4.30 -23.32 -16.78
C LEU A 20 -4.88 -22.61 -15.57
N GLU A 21 -4.62 -21.31 -15.49
CA GLU A 21 -5.09 -20.43 -14.43
C GLU A 21 -6.15 -19.48 -14.96
N LYS A 22 -7.16 -19.23 -14.14
CA LYS A 22 -8.21 -18.24 -14.41
C LYS A 22 -7.62 -16.83 -14.29
N HIS A 23 -7.62 -16.08 -15.39
CA HIS A 23 -7.18 -14.70 -15.44
C HIS A 23 -8.33 -13.75 -15.80
N HIS A 24 -8.52 -12.68 -15.04
CA HIS A 24 -9.49 -11.64 -15.38
C HIS A 24 -8.88 -10.64 -16.36
N ILE A 25 -9.53 -10.43 -17.51
CA ILE A 25 -9.08 -9.48 -18.54
C ILE A 25 -9.05 -8.07 -17.95
N ILE A 26 -10.13 -7.65 -17.30
CA ILE A 26 -10.23 -6.48 -16.43
C ILE A 26 -10.19 -6.99 -14.98
N PRO A 27 -9.18 -6.62 -14.17
CA PRO A 27 -9.06 -7.09 -12.80
C PRO A 27 -10.21 -6.63 -11.89
N ARG A 28 -10.54 -7.45 -10.89
CA ARG A 28 -11.56 -7.14 -9.87
C ARG A 28 -11.33 -5.80 -9.15
N PHE A 29 -10.06 -5.44 -8.90
CA PHE A 29 -9.73 -4.16 -8.25
C PHE A 29 -10.04 -2.92 -9.11
N LEU A 30 -10.25 -3.10 -10.43
CA LEU A 30 -10.77 -2.10 -11.35
C LEU A 30 -12.26 -2.31 -11.65
N LYS A 31 -12.99 -3.02 -10.77
CA LYS A 31 -14.41 -3.38 -10.93
C LYS A 31 -14.69 -4.30 -12.13
N GLY A 32 -13.71 -5.10 -12.56
CA GLY A 32 -13.96 -6.16 -13.52
C GLY A 32 -14.97 -7.18 -12.97
N SER A 33 -15.89 -7.63 -13.83
CA SER A 33 -16.92 -8.61 -13.47
C SER A 33 -16.37 -10.04 -13.47
N ASP A 34 -17.10 -10.97 -12.84
CA ASP A 34 -16.81 -12.41 -12.92
C ASP A 34 -17.52 -13.10 -14.09
N ASN A 35 -18.01 -12.33 -15.06
CA ASN A 35 -18.68 -12.87 -16.25
C ASN A 35 -17.66 -13.64 -17.10
N PRO A 36 -18.06 -14.73 -17.77
CA PRO A 36 -17.17 -15.53 -18.62
C PRO A 36 -16.43 -14.71 -19.68
N GLU A 37 -17.03 -13.65 -20.20
CA GLU A 37 -16.41 -12.74 -21.18
C GLU A 37 -15.20 -11.96 -20.64
N ASN A 38 -15.14 -11.74 -19.32
CA ASN A 38 -14.03 -11.07 -18.66
C ASN A 38 -12.98 -12.07 -18.14
N ILE A 39 -13.13 -13.36 -18.43
CA ILE A 39 -12.28 -14.44 -17.92
C ILE A 39 -11.63 -15.16 -19.09
N ILE A 40 -10.32 -15.38 -18.98
CA ILE A 40 -9.55 -16.21 -19.90
C ILE A 40 -8.71 -17.21 -19.11
N TYR A 41 -8.54 -18.41 -19.63
CA TYR A 41 -7.66 -19.42 -19.06
C TYR A 41 -6.29 -19.33 -19.73
N LEU A 42 -5.25 -19.10 -18.94
CA LEU A 42 -3.87 -18.91 -19.42
C LEU A 42 -2.95 -19.94 -18.80
N SER A 43 -1.92 -20.36 -19.54
CA SER A 43 -0.80 -21.06 -18.90
C SER A 43 -0.15 -20.17 -17.84
N PHE A 44 0.48 -20.76 -16.82
CA PHE A 44 1.20 -20.00 -15.79
C PHE A 44 2.15 -18.95 -16.38
N LYS A 45 2.89 -19.30 -17.44
CA LYS A 45 3.80 -18.38 -18.15
C LYS A 45 3.06 -17.21 -18.81
N ASP A 46 1.97 -17.48 -19.52
CA ASP A 46 1.18 -16.41 -20.15
C ASP A 46 0.47 -15.54 -19.12
N HIS A 47 0.09 -16.09 -17.96
CA HIS A 47 -0.53 -15.35 -16.87
C HIS A 47 0.45 -14.36 -16.22
N ILE A 48 1.70 -14.78 -15.97
CA ILE A 48 2.78 -13.89 -15.54
C ILE A 48 2.96 -12.74 -16.55
N GLN A 49 3.05 -13.09 -17.84
CA GLN A 49 3.25 -12.11 -18.90
C GLN A 49 2.07 -11.13 -19.01
N ALA A 50 0.83 -11.61 -18.82
CA ALA A 50 -0.37 -10.78 -18.80
C ALA A 50 -0.26 -9.67 -17.74
N HIS A 51 0.08 -10.03 -16.49
CA HIS A 51 0.27 -9.05 -15.41
C HIS A 51 1.40 -8.07 -15.69
N LEU A 52 2.54 -8.53 -16.23
CA LEU A 52 3.65 -7.65 -16.60
C LEU A 52 3.26 -6.65 -17.69
N ILE A 53 2.63 -7.11 -18.77
CA ILE A 53 2.20 -6.24 -19.88
C ILE A 53 1.16 -5.22 -19.39
N ARG A 54 0.19 -5.64 -18.56
CA ARG A 54 -0.77 -4.72 -17.94
C ARG A 54 -0.08 -3.64 -17.13
N TYR A 55 0.88 -4.02 -16.29
CA TYR A 55 1.65 -3.06 -15.51
C TYR A 55 2.42 -2.09 -16.41
N ILE A 56 3.08 -2.59 -17.46
CA ILE A 56 3.82 -1.73 -18.39
C ILE A 56 2.91 -0.69 -19.04
N GLU A 57 1.70 -1.08 -19.45
CA GLU A 57 0.72 -0.22 -20.14
C GLU A 57 -0.02 0.74 -19.20
N PHE A 58 -0.51 0.27 -18.06
CA PHE A 58 -1.39 1.05 -17.17
C PHE A 58 -0.70 1.61 -15.93
N LYS A 59 0.55 1.17 -15.64
CA LYS A 59 1.34 1.56 -14.46
C LYS A 59 0.65 1.34 -13.11
N ASP A 60 -0.32 0.43 -13.05
CA ASP A 60 -1.00 0.08 -11.81
C ASP A 60 -0.13 -0.85 -10.96
N ILE A 61 0.22 -0.40 -9.75
CA ILE A 61 1.13 -1.15 -8.87
C ILE A 61 0.58 -2.52 -8.46
N ARG A 62 -0.73 -2.71 -8.49
CA ARG A 62 -1.37 -3.99 -8.15
C ARG A 62 -1.08 -5.06 -9.20
N ASP A 63 -0.99 -4.68 -10.48
CA ASP A 63 -0.57 -5.58 -11.55
C ASP A 63 0.92 -5.98 -11.38
N PHE A 64 1.78 -5.05 -10.96
CA PHE A 64 3.19 -5.36 -10.66
C PHE A 64 3.35 -6.26 -9.43
N VAL A 65 2.55 -6.03 -8.39
CA VAL A 65 2.53 -6.91 -7.20
C VAL A 65 2.12 -8.33 -7.59
N ALA A 66 1.09 -8.49 -8.44
CA ALA A 66 0.68 -9.80 -8.94
C ALA A 66 1.79 -10.50 -9.74
N TYR A 67 2.47 -9.77 -10.64
CA TYR A 67 3.63 -10.29 -11.37
C TYR A 67 4.74 -10.80 -10.42
N ASN A 68 5.15 -10.01 -9.43
CA ASN A 68 6.21 -10.42 -8.48
C ASN A 68 5.80 -11.61 -7.61
N LEU A 69 4.52 -11.69 -7.20
CA LEU A 69 3.99 -12.84 -6.46
C LEU A 69 4.18 -14.15 -7.25
N MET A 70 3.98 -14.10 -8.56
CA MET A 70 4.09 -15.29 -9.42
C MET A 70 5.54 -15.64 -9.78
N CYS A 71 6.44 -14.66 -9.84
CA CYS A 71 7.86 -14.87 -10.18
C CYS A 71 8.75 -15.28 -9.00
N GLY A 72 8.20 -15.37 -7.78
CA GLY A 72 8.98 -15.53 -6.55
C GLY A 72 9.39 -14.16 -6.01
N PHE A 73 8.89 -13.81 -4.84
CA PHE A 73 9.02 -12.46 -4.26
C PHE A 73 10.47 -12.07 -3.95
N ASP A 74 10.85 -10.85 -4.35
CA ASP A 74 11.94 -10.10 -3.75
C ASP A 74 11.43 -9.21 -2.57
N ASP A 75 12.35 -8.63 -1.80
CA ASP A 75 12.00 -7.77 -0.64
C ASP A 75 11.12 -6.57 -1.04
N LYS A 76 11.34 -6.04 -2.24
CA LYS A 76 10.56 -4.93 -2.79
C LYS A 76 9.13 -5.36 -3.07
N GLY A 77 8.92 -6.52 -3.65
CA GLY A 77 7.60 -7.13 -3.89
C GLY A 77 6.80 -7.28 -2.60
N TRP A 78 7.43 -7.79 -1.53
CA TRP A 78 6.81 -7.88 -0.21
C TRP A 78 6.37 -6.53 0.35
N GLN A 79 7.23 -5.50 0.22
CA GLN A 79 6.90 -4.16 0.69
C GLN A 79 5.70 -3.57 -0.08
N LEU A 80 5.67 -3.75 -1.40
CA LEU A 80 4.60 -3.24 -2.26
C LEU A 80 3.26 -3.93 -1.98
N LEU A 81 3.25 -5.25 -1.80
CA LEU A 81 2.05 -6.00 -1.42
C LEU A 81 1.45 -5.47 -0.12
N ARG A 82 2.27 -5.35 0.93
CA ARG A 82 1.82 -4.84 2.24
C ARG A 82 1.25 -3.43 2.15
N LYS A 83 1.93 -2.54 1.42
CA LYS A 83 1.45 -1.17 1.18
C LYS A 83 0.11 -1.16 0.45
N SER A 84 0.01 -1.92 -0.65
CA SER A 84 -1.22 -1.99 -1.46
C SER A 84 -2.42 -2.48 -0.63
N GLY A 85 -2.23 -3.55 0.15
CA GLY A 85 -3.27 -4.06 1.06
C GLY A 85 -3.65 -3.08 2.16
N ALA A 86 -2.68 -2.37 2.74
CA ALA A 86 -2.91 -1.35 3.75
C ALA A 86 -3.75 -0.19 3.20
N TYR A 87 -3.44 0.33 2.01
CA TYR A 87 -4.21 1.40 1.38
C TYR A 87 -5.64 0.97 1.06
N ALA A 88 -5.84 -0.21 0.48
CA ALA A 88 -7.17 -0.72 0.16
C ALA A 88 -8.05 -0.89 1.42
N THR A 89 -7.46 -1.43 2.49
CA THR A 89 -8.13 -1.59 3.78
C THR A 89 -8.47 -0.23 4.39
N HIS A 90 -7.51 0.70 4.37
CA HIS A 90 -7.68 2.04 4.91
C HIS A 90 -8.84 2.81 4.25
N GLU A 91 -8.91 2.77 2.92
CA GLU A 91 -10.00 3.39 2.16
C GLU A 91 -11.36 2.75 2.48
N THR A 92 -11.40 1.43 2.63
CA THR A 92 -12.62 0.71 3.01
C THR A 92 -13.10 1.10 4.40
N LEU A 93 -12.19 1.14 5.38
CA LEU A 93 -12.49 1.54 6.76
C LEU A 93 -12.94 2.99 6.84
N LYS A 94 -12.35 3.87 6.02
CA LYS A 94 -12.73 5.29 5.94
C LYS A 94 -14.16 5.46 5.42
N LYS A 95 -14.50 4.80 4.32
CA LYS A 95 -15.86 4.82 3.75
C LYS A 95 -16.90 4.27 4.72
N GLN A 96 -16.57 3.19 5.43
CA GLN A 96 -17.44 2.58 6.42
C GLN A 96 -17.48 3.34 7.76
N LYS A 97 -16.68 4.41 7.92
CA LYS A 97 -16.50 5.14 9.20
C LYS A 97 -16.23 4.19 10.37
N LYS A 98 -15.32 3.22 10.18
CA LYS A 98 -14.95 2.21 11.18
C LYS A 98 -13.59 2.49 11.82
N HIS A 99 -13.39 1.92 13.00
CA HIS A 99 -12.14 2.00 13.76
C HIS A 99 -11.65 3.43 13.95
N PHE A 100 -10.45 3.75 13.46
CA PHE A 100 -9.90 5.10 13.48
C PHE A 100 -10.85 6.14 12.87
N TRP A 101 -11.69 5.77 11.91
CA TRP A 101 -12.64 6.68 11.26
C TRP A 101 -14.01 6.79 11.95
N SER A 102 -14.17 6.15 13.12
CA SER A 102 -15.36 6.24 13.96
C SER A 102 -15.06 7.02 15.23
N SER A 103 -15.75 8.14 15.46
CA SER A 103 -15.61 8.91 16.71
C SER A 103 -16.04 8.11 17.94
N VAL A 104 -17.07 7.26 17.81
CA VAL A 104 -17.55 6.37 18.87
C VAL A 104 -16.45 5.38 19.24
N PHE A 105 -15.84 4.72 18.25
CA PHE A 105 -14.73 3.79 18.49
C PHE A 105 -13.51 4.50 19.09
N GLN A 106 -13.15 5.69 18.59
CA GLN A 106 -12.05 6.47 19.17
C GLN A 106 -12.28 6.77 20.65
N LYS A 107 -13.51 7.15 21.03
CA LYS A 107 -13.90 7.39 22.42
C LYS A 107 -13.79 6.10 23.26
N GLU A 108 -14.30 4.99 22.76
CA GLU A 108 -14.23 3.68 23.42
C GLU A 108 -12.78 3.23 23.65
N MET A 109 -11.92 3.29 22.62
CA MET A 109 -10.50 2.95 22.74
C MET A 109 -9.77 3.86 23.73
N GLY A 110 -10.09 5.17 23.72
CA GLY A 110 -9.60 6.13 24.68
C GLY A 110 -9.94 5.74 26.12
N GLN A 111 -11.21 5.39 26.38
CA GLN A 111 -11.66 4.92 27.68
C GLN A 111 -11.02 3.59 28.10
N ARG A 112 -10.88 2.64 27.17
CA ARG A 112 -10.20 1.35 27.43
C ARG A 112 -8.78 1.56 27.91
N SER A 113 -8.05 2.50 27.34
CA SER A 113 -6.68 2.82 27.77
C SER A 113 -6.62 3.38 29.20
N LEU A 114 -7.69 4.02 29.69
CA LEU A 114 -7.79 4.57 31.05
C LEU A 114 -8.22 3.52 32.09
N LYS A 115 -8.85 2.41 31.67
CA LYS A 115 -9.27 1.33 32.58
C LYS A 115 -8.09 0.60 33.23
N ARG A 116 -6.86 0.76 32.71
CA ARG A 116 -5.70 0.15 33.33
C ARG A 116 -5.33 0.92 34.60
N PRO A 117 -5.03 0.24 35.72
CA PRO A 117 -4.69 0.91 36.98
C PRO A 117 -3.41 1.76 36.87
N ASP A 118 -2.49 1.37 35.98
CA ASP A 118 -1.22 2.04 35.70
C ASP A 118 -1.31 3.17 34.65
N ALA A 119 -2.50 3.44 34.09
CA ALA A 119 -2.66 4.30 32.91
C ALA A 119 -2.14 5.73 33.12
N LEU A 120 -2.41 6.34 34.28
CA LEU A 120 -1.97 7.71 34.60
C LEU A 120 -0.45 7.79 34.76
N GLN A 121 0.15 6.80 35.40
CA GLN A 121 1.60 6.74 35.62
C GLN A 121 2.34 6.53 34.29
N ILE A 122 1.85 5.64 33.42
CA ILE A 122 2.42 5.41 32.08
C ILE A 122 2.35 6.69 31.23
N ARG A 123 1.20 7.39 31.22
CA ARG A 123 1.05 8.65 30.46
C ARG A 123 2.01 9.74 30.96
N SER A 124 2.15 9.89 32.29
CA SER A 124 3.05 10.87 32.91
C SER A 124 4.52 10.58 32.59
N THR A 125 4.94 9.32 32.73
CA THR A 125 6.31 8.88 32.43
C THR A 125 6.64 8.99 30.94
N ALA A 126 5.74 8.61 30.04
CA ALA A 126 5.91 8.77 28.60
C ALA A 126 6.00 10.24 28.18
N GLY A 127 5.16 11.12 28.75
CA GLY A 127 5.21 12.57 28.52
C GLY A 127 6.52 13.19 28.98
N LYS A 128 7.00 12.83 30.19
CA LYS A 128 8.31 13.27 30.71
C LYS A 128 9.46 12.81 29.81
N LYS A 129 9.47 11.55 29.36
CA LYS A 129 10.52 11.00 28.48
C LYS A 129 10.63 11.81 27.18
N ARG A 130 9.51 12.16 26.55
CA ARG A 130 9.47 12.99 25.32
C ARG A 130 9.92 14.44 25.56
N TRP A 131 9.55 15.04 26.69
CA TRP A 131 10.00 16.39 27.03
C TRP A 131 11.51 16.43 27.29
N THR A 132 12.04 15.46 28.03
CA THR A 132 13.48 15.38 28.31
C THR A 132 14.33 15.14 27.06
N SER A 133 13.85 14.37 26.07
CA SER A 133 14.57 14.17 24.81
C SER A 133 14.63 15.45 23.97
N ASN A 134 13.52 16.19 23.84
CA ASN A 134 13.51 17.47 23.11
C ASN A 134 14.35 18.56 23.80
N SER A 135 14.42 18.56 25.14
CA SER A 135 15.22 19.53 25.89
C SER A 135 16.74 19.34 25.73
N LYS A 136 17.18 18.14 25.32
CA LYS A 136 18.61 17.85 25.05
C LYS A 136 19.03 18.26 23.63
N GLU A 137 18.10 18.36 22.69
CA GLU A 137 18.39 18.71 21.28
C GLU A 137 18.36 20.23 21.01
N GLN A 138 17.85 21.05 21.94
CA GLN A 138 17.76 22.52 21.80
C GLN A 138 18.99 23.32 22.28
N LYS A 139 20.18 22.70 22.41
CA LYS A 139 21.41 23.43 22.81
C LYS A 139 22.60 23.23 21.86
N SER A 140 22.48 23.66 20.59
CA SER A 140 23.63 24.21 19.83
C SER A 140 23.23 24.82 18.48
N TYR A 141 22.52 25.93 18.47
CA TYR A 141 22.65 26.90 17.36
C TYR A 141 22.72 28.30 17.96
N LYS A 142 23.91 28.65 18.47
CA LYS A 142 24.24 30.05 18.78
C LYS A 142 24.44 30.77 17.45
N TYR A 143 23.58 31.73 17.21
CA TYR A 143 23.68 32.74 16.16
C TYR A 143 25.07 33.39 16.14
N SER A 144 25.82 33.22 15.06
CA SER A 144 26.78 34.23 14.58
C SER A 144 26.05 35.09 13.55
N ARG A 145 25.49 36.22 13.99
CA ARG A 145 24.95 37.26 13.09
C ARG A 145 26.11 37.87 12.30
N PRO A 146 26.12 37.89 10.96
CA PRO A 146 26.99 38.79 10.25
C PRO A 146 26.52 40.23 10.44
N PHE A 147 27.50 41.09 10.67
CA PHE A 147 27.38 42.49 11.04
C PHE A 147 26.85 43.34 9.86
N SER A 148 25.90 44.22 10.19
CA SER A 148 25.51 45.51 9.59
C SER A 148 25.37 45.70 8.06
N PHE A 149 24.23 46.31 7.73
CA PHE A 149 23.85 46.95 6.48
C PHE A 149 24.53 48.33 6.30
N TYR A 150 24.92 48.64 5.06
CA TYR A 150 24.96 49.94 4.34
C TYR A 150 25.80 51.16 4.80
N SER A 151 26.65 51.62 3.88
CA SER A 151 26.78 53.03 3.42
C SER A 151 27.42 53.00 2.02
N ARG A 152 26.63 53.02 0.93
CA ARG A 152 26.34 54.16 0.05
C ARG A 152 27.57 55.00 -0.33
N ILE A 153 27.71 55.17 -1.66
CA ILE A 153 28.61 56.02 -2.48
C ILE A 153 29.83 55.27 -3.01
#